data_AF-A0A3D5D079-F1
#
_entry.id   AF-A0A3D5D079-F1
#
_cell.length_a   1.000
_cell.length_b   1.000
_cell.length_c   1.000
_cell.angle_alpha   90.00
_cell.angle_beta   90.00
_cell.angle_gamma   90.00
#
_symmetry.space_group_name_H-M   'P 1'
#
loop_
_entity.id
_entity.type
_entity.pdbx_description
1 polymer ?
#
loop_
_entity_poly.entity_id
_entity_poly.type
_entity_poly.pdbx_seq_one_letter_code
_entity_poly.pdbx_strand_id
1 'polypeptide(L)'
;MDIKTIDQRYSVSDQLTATDLDALAANGIKLVVNFRPDGEGGDAQPLSATLAAKAASLGIAYADIPVLPNQIRPEHVQQLQALLNMHPGPVLGFCRTGNRASQVYQQALHNGPASAETAAKPACCQSSEQTGLLHKVKSWLSP
;
A
#
# COMPACT_ATOMS: atom_id res chain seq x y z
N MET A 1 6.06 19.79 3.12
CA MET A 1 5.00 19.02 2.46
C MET A 1 4.43 19.82 1.29
N ASP A 2 4.65 19.34 0.08
CA ASP A 2 4.01 19.80 -1.15
C ASP A 2 3.03 18.72 -1.62
N ILE A 3 1.72 19.00 -1.66
CA ILE A 3 0.69 18.03 -2.03
C ILE A 3 0.19 18.32 -3.44
N LYS A 4 0.26 17.30 -4.30
CA LYS A 4 -0.35 17.29 -5.61
C LYS A 4 -1.49 16.29 -5.68
N THR A 5 -2.70 16.77 -5.90
CA THR A 5 -3.87 15.92 -6.16
C THR A 5 -3.75 15.27 -7.53
N ILE A 6 -3.94 13.94 -7.61
CA ILE A 6 -3.98 13.20 -8.87
C ILE A 6 -5.42 13.01 -9.31
N ASP A 7 -6.29 12.59 -8.40
CA ASP A 7 -7.75 12.52 -8.62
C ASP A 7 -8.51 12.74 -7.30
N GLN A 8 -9.82 12.47 -7.30
CA GLN A 8 -10.69 12.69 -6.14
C GLN A 8 -10.32 11.86 -4.90
N ARG A 9 -9.64 10.72 -5.08
CA ARG A 9 -9.32 9.77 -4.01
C ARG A 9 -7.83 9.64 -3.73
N TYR A 10 -6.96 10.08 -4.63
CA TYR A 10 -5.52 9.91 -4.49
C TYR A 10 -4.74 11.20 -4.71
N SER A 11 -3.88 11.51 -3.74
CA SER A 11 -2.93 12.61 -3.78
C SER A 11 -1.52 12.10 -3.55
N VAL A 12 -0.53 12.86 -3.98
CA VAL A 12 0.89 12.55 -3.74
C VAL A 12 1.61 13.69 -3.05
N SER A 13 2.68 13.37 -2.33
CA SER A 13 3.55 14.37 -1.72
C SER A 13 5.04 14.01 -1.75
N ASP A 14 5.88 15.00 -1.47
CA ASP A 14 7.28 14.85 -1.14
C ASP A 14 7.46 14.19 0.25
N GLN A 15 8.67 14.23 0.81
CA GLN A 15 8.94 13.57 2.09
C GLN A 15 8.05 14.15 3.20
N LEU A 16 7.30 13.26 3.87
CA LEU A 16 6.50 13.63 5.05
C LEU A 16 7.33 13.61 6.33
N THR A 17 6.94 14.48 7.25
CA THR A 17 7.36 14.49 8.65
C THR A 17 6.23 13.99 9.55
N ALA A 18 6.52 13.78 10.83
CA ALA A 18 5.49 13.41 11.81
C ALA A 18 4.42 14.50 11.98
N THR A 19 4.80 15.78 11.88
CA THR A 19 3.88 16.93 11.98
C THR A 19 2.97 17.03 10.77
N ASP A 20 3.44 16.65 9.58
CA ASP A 20 2.61 16.64 8.38
C ASP A 20 1.43 15.67 8.52
N LEU A 21 1.59 14.56 9.26
CA LEU A 21 0.51 13.61 9.52
C LEU A 21 -0.65 14.24 10.30
N ASP A 22 -0.39 15.20 11.20
CA ASP A 22 -1.44 15.94 11.90
C ASP A 22 -2.31 16.74 10.92
N ALA A 23 -1.67 17.41 9.95
CA ALA A 23 -2.36 18.14 8.89
C ALA A 23 -3.14 17.19 7.96
N LEU A 24 -2.59 16.02 7.65
CA LEU A 24 -3.28 15.01 6.83
C LEU A 24 -4.53 14.46 7.54
N ALA A 25 -4.46 14.24 8.85
CA ALA A 25 -5.61 13.83 9.67
C ALA A 25 -6.74 14.88 9.62
N ALA A 26 -6.38 16.16 9.78
CA ALA A 26 -7.32 17.27 9.70
C ALA A 26 -7.98 17.40 8.32
N ASN A 27 -7.26 17.06 7.25
CA ASN A 27 -7.79 17.01 5.88
C ASN A 27 -8.55 15.72 5.56
N GLY A 28 -8.73 14.82 6.52
CA GLY A 28 -9.55 13.61 6.37
C GLY A 28 -8.88 12.47 5.60
N ILE A 29 -7.56 12.51 5.40
CA ILE A 29 -6.80 11.39 4.82
C ILE A 29 -6.99 10.15 5.69
N LYS A 30 -7.26 9.00 5.04
CA LYS A 30 -7.54 7.73 5.72
C LYS A 30 -6.43 6.71 5.58
N LEU A 31 -5.63 6.81 4.52
CA LEU A 31 -4.48 5.94 4.27
C LEU A 31 -3.30 6.77 3.78
N VAL A 32 -2.13 6.52 4.35
CA VAL A 32 -0.83 7.04 3.87
C VAL A 32 0.01 5.87 3.39
N VAL A 33 0.57 5.99 2.18
CA VAL A 33 1.44 4.96 1.58
C VAL A 33 2.84 5.52 1.33
N ASN A 34 3.85 4.93 1.97
CA ASN A 34 5.25 5.31 1.82
C ASN A 34 5.95 4.48 0.74
N PHE A 35 6.40 5.13 -0.33
CA PHE A 35 7.18 4.49 -1.40
C PHE A 35 8.69 4.68 -1.27
N ARG A 36 9.17 5.32 -0.20
CA ARG A 36 10.59 5.57 0.06
C ARG A 36 11.13 4.55 1.07
N PRO A 37 12.11 3.72 0.68
CA PRO A 37 12.82 2.85 1.60
C PRO A 37 13.48 3.65 2.73
N ASP A 38 13.50 3.08 3.93
CA ASP A 38 14.22 3.67 5.07
C ASP A 38 15.73 3.78 4.77
N GLY A 39 16.35 4.85 5.28
CA GLY A 39 17.77 5.14 5.11
C GLY A 39 18.18 5.76 3.77
N GLU A 40 17.29 5.88 2.77
CA GLU A 40 17.61 6.52 1.48
C GLU A 40 18.13 7.96 1.63
N GLY A 41 17.60 8.71 2.59
CA GLY A 41 18.01 10.08 2.91
C GLY A 41 19.01 10.23 4.05
N GLY A 42 19.59 9.13 4.55
CA GLY A 42 20.38 9.13 5.77
C GLY A 42 19.57 9.50 7.01
N ASP A 43 20.26 9.97 8.05
CA ASP A 43 19.70 10.20 9.39
C ASP A 43 18.58 11.26 9.44
N ALA A 44 18.54 12.16 8.46
CA ALA A 44 17.51 13.19 8.36
C ALA A 44 16.17 12.63 7.83
N GLN A 45 16.15 11.42 7.25
CA GLN A 45 14.92 10.78 6.82
C GLN A 45 14.17 10.20 8.04
N PRO A 46 12.91 10.61 8.28
CA PRO A 46 12.07 9.93 9.26
C PRO A 46 11.88 8.46 8.89
N LEU A 47 12.12 7.57 9.85
CA LEU A 47 11.86 6.14 9.67
C LEU A 47 10.37 5.87 9.46
N SER A 48 10.08 4.89 8.60
CA SER A 48 8.72 4.49 8.28
C SER A 48 7.97 4.04 9.54
N ALA A 49 8.64 3.33 10.45
CA ALA A 49 8.06 2.91 11.73
C ALA A 49 7.60 4.09 12.60
N THR A 50 8.38 5.19 12.63
CA THR A 50 8.03 6.40 13.38
C THR A 50 6.79 7.07 12.79
N LEU A 51 6.73 7.17 11.45
CA LEU A 51 5.58 7.74 10.76
C LEU A 51 4.34 6.84 10.92
N ALA A 52 4.50 5.52 10.88
CA ALA A 52 3.42 4.57 11.09
C ALA A 52 2.80 4.69 12.50
N ALA A 53 3.64 4.78 13.54
CA ALA A 53 3.18 4.96 14.91
C ALA A 53 2.39 6.27 15.08
N LYS A 54 2.89 7.37 14.49
CA LYS A 54 2.19 8.66 14.50
C LYS A 54 0.88 8.61 13.73
N ALA A 55 0.85 8.02 12.54
CA ALA A 55 -0.36 7.85 11.73
C ALA A 55 -1.43 7.05 12.49
N ALA A 56 -1.03 5.94 13.14
CA ALA A 56 -1.92 5.13 13.95
C ALA A 56 -2.55 5.92 15.11
N SER A 57 -1.77 6.77 15.80
CA SER A 57 -2.29 7.63 16.87
C SER A 57 -3.34 8.66 16.41
N LEU A 58 -3.36 8.96 15.10
CA LEU A 58 -4.30 9.87 14.45
C LEU A 58 -5.46 9.14 13.76
N GLY A 59 -5.53 7.81 13.84
CA GLY A 59 -6.54 7.01 13.15
C GLY A 59 -6.35 6.94 11.63
N ILE A 60 -5.12 7.21 11.15
CA ILE A 60 -4.74 7.06 9.74
C ILE A 60 -4.10 5.68 9.56
N ALA A 61 -4.59 4.90 8.59
CA ALA A 61 -3.92 3.67 8.18
C ALA A 61 -2.60 4.00 7.50
N TYR A 62 -1.57 3.18 7.73
CA TYR A 62 -0.25 3.39 7.15
C TYR A 62 0.26 2.11 6.52
N ALA A 63 0.86 2.22 5.34
CA ALA A 63 1.55 1.14 4.67
C ALA A 63 2.85 1.63 4.02
N ASP A 64 3.86 0.77 3.95
CA ASP A 64 5.06 0.99 3.15
C ASP A 64 5.13 0.01 1.98
N ILE A 65 5.51 0.53 0.82
CA ILE A 65 5.80 -0.21 -0.42
C ILE A 65 7.16 0.32 -0.90
N PRO A 66 8.28 -0.15 -0.33
CA PRO A 66 9.59 0.45 -0.60
C PRO A 66 10.00 0.24 -2.07
N VAL A 67 10.08 1.33 -2.84
CA VAL A 67 10.48 1.30 -4.25
C VAL A 67 11.82 1.98 -4.44
N LEU A 68 12.82 1.23 -4.91
CA LEU A 68 14.12 1.81 -5.29
C LEU A 68 13.97 2.72 -6.52
N PRO A 69 14.80 3.78 -6.65
CA PRO A 69 14.77 4.66 -7.81
C PRO A 69 14.84 3.89 -9.14
N ASN A 70 13.93 4.21 -10.06
CA ASN A 70 13.81 3.58 -11.39
C ASN A 70 13.53 2.06 -11.38
N GLN A 71 13.07 1.50 -10.26
CA GLN A 71 12.79 0.07 -10.11
C GLN A 71 11.34 -0.18 -9.67
N ILE A 72 10.38 0.40 -10.41
CA ILE A 72 8.97 0.03 -10.24
C ILE A 72 8.76 -1.35 -10.87
N ARG A 73 8.05 -2.23 -10.14
CA ARG A 73 7.81 -3.61 -10.52
C ARG A 73 6.32 -3.95 -10.33
N PRO A 74 5.80 -4.99 -11.00
CA PRO A 74 4.39 -5.36 -10.92
C PRO A 74 3.89 -5.59 -9.49
N GLU A 75 4.72 -6.10 -8.59
CA GLU A 75 4.36 -6.32 -7.19
C GLU A 75 3.98 -5.03 -6.45
N HIS A 76 4.68 -3.92 -6.72
CA HIS A 76 4.38 -2.62 -6.10
C HIS A 76 3.00 -2.11 -6.54
N VAL A 77 2.66 -2.36 -7.82
CA VAL A 77 1.37 -1.98 -8.40
C VAL A 77 0.25 -2.81 -7.77
N GLN A 78 0.44 -4.13 -7.68
CA GLN A 78 -0.54 -5.05 -7.08
C GLN A 78 -0.78 -4.75 -5.59
N GLN A 79 0.28 -4.45 -4.84
CA GLN A 79 0.18 -4.04 -3.44
C GLN A 79 -0.62 -2.75 -3.28
N LEU A 80 -0.35 -1.73 -4.10
CA LEU A 80 -1.11 -0.48 -4.07
C LEU A 80 -2.58 -0.72 -4.42
N GLN A 81 -2.89 -1.51 -5.45
CA GLN A 81 -4.27 -1.85 -5.81
C GLN A 81 -5.01 -2.55 -4.68
N ALA A 82 -4.37 -3.51 -4.01
CA ALA A 82 -4.96 -4.18 -2.85
C ALA A 82 -5.28 -3.17 -1.73
N LEU A 83 -4.36 -2.24 -1.41
CA LEU A 83 -4.59 -1.20 -0.42
C LEU A 83 -5.75 -0.27 -0.79
N LEU A 84 -5.81 0.20 -2.05
CA LEU A 84 -6.87 1.08 -2.53
C LEU A 84 -8.26 0.42 -2.49
N ASN A 85 -8.31 -0.90 -2.69
CA ASN A 85 -9.54 -1.69 -2.59
C ASN A 85 -9.98 -1.90 -1.13
N MET A 86 -9.03 -2.13 -0.21
CA MET A 86 -9.33 -2.29 1.21
C MET A 86 -9.68 -0.97 1.92
N HIS A 87 -9.20 0.17 1.39
CA HIS A 87 -9.38 1.49 1.97
C HIS A 87 -10.15 2.43 1.02
N PRO A 88 -11.49 2.44 1.02
CA PRO A 88 -12.31 3.24 0.10
C PRO A 88 -12.24 4.78 0.29
N GLY A 89 -11.41 5.30 1.19
CA GLY A 89 -11.30 6.73 1.50
C GLY A 89 -10.20 7.48 0.72
N PRO A 90 -9.97 8.77 1.05
CA PRO A 90 -8.85 9.55 0.53
C PRO A 90 -7.49 8.97 0.96
N VAL A 91 -6.60 8.81 -0.01
CA VAL A 91 -5.28 8.20 0.15
C VAL A 91 -4.20 9.19 -0.27
N LEU A 92 -3.11 9.24 0.50
CA LEU A 92 -1.92 10.01 0.14
C LEU A 92 -0.69 9.10 0.01
N GLY A 93 -0.11 9.05 -1.18
CA GLY A 93 1.17 8.37 -1.42
C GLY A 93 2.35 9.35 -1.35
N PHE A 94 3.46 8.98 -0.72
CA PHE A 94 4.64 9.85 -0.70
C PHE A 94 5.94 9.09 -0.96
N CYS A 95 6.98 9.83 -1.31
CA CYS A 95 8.35 9.30 -1.32
C CYS A 95 9.34 10.44 -1.04
N ARG A 96 10.50 10.49 -1.71
CA ARG A 96 11.37 11.68 -1.65
C ARG A 96 10.77 12.92 -2.32
N THR A 97 10.16 12.75 -3.49
CA THR A 97 9.66 13.87 -4.34
C THR A 97 8.26 13.61 -4.92
N GLY A 98 7.52 12.61 -4.42
CA GLY A 98 6.22 12.20 -4.97
C GLY A 98 6.25 11.38 -6.29
N ASN A 99 7.35 11.37 -7.04
CA ASN A 99 7.40 10.74 -8.37
C ASN A 99 7.16 9.22 -8.37
N ARG A 100 7.65 8.48 -7.37
CA ARG A 100 7.40 7.03 -7.27
C ARG A 100 5.93 6.74 -7.01
N ALA A 101 5.36 7.42 -6.02
CA ALA A 101 3.95 7.29 -5.66
C ALA A 101 3.03 7.60 -6.85
N SER A 102 3.34 8.66 -7.62
CA SER A 102 2.60 9.01 -8.83
C SER A 102 2.70 7.91 -9.90
N GLN A 103 3.91 7.44 -10.22
CA GLN A 103 4.11 6.44 -11.27
C GLN A 103 3.48 5.08 -10.93
N VAL A 104 3.61 4.60 -9.69
CA VAL A 104 2.98 3.35 -9.26
C VAL A 104 1.45 3.48 -9.34
N TYR A 105 0.90 4.61 -8.90
CA TYR A 105 -0.54 4.87 -8.99
C TYR A 105 -1.03 4.91 -10.44
N GLN A 106 -0.32 5.61 -11.33
CA GLN A 106 -0.66 5.62 -12.75
C GLN A 106 -0.65 4.22 -13.34
N GLN A 107 0.32 3.37 -13.01
CA GLN A 107 0.31 1.98 -13.46
C GLN A 107 -0.85 1.18 -12.85
N ALA A 108 -1.21 1.45 -11.59
CA ALA A 108 -2.34 0.80 -10.92
C ALA A 108 -3.69 1.13 -11.56
N LEU A 109 -3.85 2.32 -12.14
CA LEU A 109 -5.06 2.71 -12.87
C LEU A 109 -5.17 2.04 -14.24
N HIS A 110 -4.07 1.97 -15.00
CA HIS A 110 -4.06 1.37 -16.34
C HIS A 110 -4.12 -0.15 -16.30
N ASN A 111 -3.53 -0.75 -15.27
CA ASN A 111 -3.59 -2.18 -15.01
C ASN A 111 -4.83 -2.49 -14.16
N GLY A 112 -6.01 -1.99 -14.54
CA GLY A 112 -7.29 -2.33 -13.88
C GLY A 112 -7.36 -3.84 -13.62
N PRO A 113 -7.97 -4.27 -12.49
CA PRO A 113 -7.61 -5.51 -11.81
C PRO A 113 -7.35 -6.60 -12.83
N ALA A 114 -6.07 -6.92 -13.04
CA ALA A 114 -5.71 -8.14 -13.74
C ALA A 114 -6.51 -9.20 -13.02
N SER A 115 -7.45 -9.83 -13.73
CA SER A 115 -8.40 -10.79 -13.20
C SER A 115 -7.71 -11.60 -12.11
N ALA A 116 -8.39 -11.74 -10.97
CA ALA A 116 -8.04 -12.65 -9.89
C ALA A 116 -8.11 -14.12 -10.37
N GLU A 117 -7.38 -14.41 -11.44
CA GLU A 117 -7.36 -15.61 -12.25
C GLU A 117 -5.90 -15.91 -12.62
N THR A 118 -5.01 -15.79 -11.64
CA THR A 118 -3.88 -16.71 -11.45
C THR A 118 -3.60 -16.87 -9.95
N ALA A 119 -4.66 -16.94 -9.14
CA ALA A 119 -4.62 -17.78 -7.96
C ALA A 119 -5.13 -19.15 -8.40
N ALA A 120 -4.25 -19.96 -8.99
CA ALA A 120 -4.52 -21.36 -9.28
C ALA A 120 -4.75 -22.08 -7.94
N LYS A 121 -6.00 -22.04 -7.48
CA LYS A 121 -6.55 -22.96 -6.49
C LYS A 121 -6.52 -24.36 -7.15
N PRO A 122 -6.11 -25.40 -6.42
CA PRO A 122 -5.83 -26.71 -7.02
C PRO A 122 -7.10 -27.29 -7.63
N ALA A 123 -6.95 -27.89 -8.82
CA ALA A 123 -7.99 -28.65 -9.50
C ALA A 123 -8.36 -29.89 -8.66
N CYS A 124 -9.31 -29.72 -7.74
CA CYS A 124 -10.03 -30.85 -7.16
C CYS A 124 -11.16 -31.21 -8.12
N CYS A 125 -11.11 -32.44 -8.62
CA CYS A 125 -12.09 -33.15 -9.44
C CYS A 125 -12.01 -32.96 -10.96
N GLN A 126 -10.98 -33.57 -11.59
CA GLN A 126 -11.21 -34.59 -12.62
C GLN A 126 -10.22 -35.76 -12.46
N SER A 127 -10.74 -36.84 -11.86
CA SER A 127 -10.34 -38.26 -11.90
C SER A 127 -8.86 -38.65 -11.82
N SER A 128 -8.43 -39.12 -10.65
CA SER A 128 -8.03 -40.52 -10.45
C SER A 128 -7.85 -40.78 -8.96
N GLU A 129 -8.22 -41.99 -8.56
CA GLU A 129 -8.28 -42.49 -7.19
C GLU A 129 -6.92 -42.42 -6.47
N GLN A 130 -6.92 -42.01 -5.19
CA GLN A 130 -6.34 -42.77 -4.05
C GLN A 130 -6.10 -41.88 -2.82
N THR A 131 -6.97 -42.07 -1.82
CA THR A 131 -6.65 -42.31 -0.41
C THR A 131 -5.70 -41.36 0.33
N GLY A 132 -6.24 -40.58 1.28
CA GLY A 132 -5.56 -40.38 2.56
C GLY A 132 -5.52 -38.98 3.17
N LEU A 133 -6.18 -38.87 4.33
CA LEU A 133 -5.88 -38.00 5.47
C LEU A 133 -6.27 -36.50 5.45
N LEU A 134 -7.29 -36.23 6.25
CA LEU A 134 -7.71 -34.96 6.85
C LEU A 134 -6.64 -34.37 7.78
N HIS A 135 -6.47 -33.04 7.80
CA HIS A 135 -6.25 -32.18 9.00
C HIS A 135 -6.42 -30.70 8.58
N LYS A 136 -7.54 -30.04 8.95
CA LYS A 136 -7.71 -29.07 10.06
C LYS A 136 -6.81 -27.80 9.98
N VAL A 137 -7.37 -26.58 9.80
CA VAL A 137 -7.73 -25.56 10.87
C VAL A 137 -6.74 -24.37 10.83
N LYS A 138 -7.01 -23.07 11.03
CA LYS A 138 -8.09 -22.19 11.55
C LYS A 138 -7.82 -20.74 11.03
N SER A 139 -8.83 -19.94 10.65
CA SER A 139 -9.50 -18.89 11.45
C SER A 139 -8.58 -17.78 12.01
N TRP A 140 -8.67 -16.58 11.42
CA TRP A 140 -8.36 -15.30 12.07
C TRP A 140 -9.44 -14.29 11.67
N LEU A 141 -10.54 -14.27 12.43
CA LEU A 141 -11.56 -13.23 12.44
C LEU A 141 -12.15 -13.15 13.86
N SER A 142 -11.71 -12.10 14.56
CA SER A 142 -12.43 -11.31 15.58
C SER A 142 -12.58 -11.85 17.00
N PRO A 143 -12.86 -10.98 17.99
CA PRO A 143 -12.97 -9.50 17.97
C PRO A 143 -11.84 -8.75 18.68
#